data_AF-A0ABD3GA74-F1
#
_entry.id   AF-A0ABD3GA74-F1
#
_cell.length_a   1.000
_cell.length_b   1.000
_cell.length_c   1.000
_cell.angle_alpha   90.00
_cell.angle_beta   90.00
_cell.angle_gamma   90.00
#
_symmetry.space_group_name_H-M   'P 1'
#
loop_
_entity.id
_entity.type
_entity.pdbx_description
1 polymer ?
#
loop_
_entity_poly.entity_id
_entity_poly.type
_entity_poly.pdbx_seq_one_letter_code
_entity_poly.pdbx_strand_id
1 'polypeptide(L)'
;MPLQQSGIVLIRPNEILVRKHRVDRKVPIEITMREMKKLVDEGNVKYSGLSEDSAVGIRQAHAIHPEDPISAMRIEYSVWARDVHKEIIPTCR
;
A
#
# COMPACT_ATOMS: atom_id res chain seq x y z
N MET A 1 -0.49 24.28 14.53
CA MET A 1 -0.94 22.91 14.22
C MET A 1 -0.66 22.67 12.74
N PRO A 2 0.44 21.99 12.35
CA PRO A 2 0.75 21.85 10.94
C PRO A 2 -0.06 20.70 10.34
N LEU A 3 -0.78 21.01 9.26
CA LEU A 3 -1.48 20.06 8.41
C LEU A 3 -0.47 19.07 7.81
N GLN A 4 -0.57 17.78 8.15
CA GLN A 4 0.09 16.71 7.40
C GLN A 4 -0.56 16.64 6.01
N GLN A 5 0.05 17.29 5.02
CA GLN A 5 -0.25 17.02 3.62
C GLN A 5 0.37 15.68 3.23
N SER A 6 -0.40 14.60 3.38
CA SER A 6 -0.04 13.30 2.83
C SER A 6 -0.05 13.38 1.29
N GLY A 7 1.13 13.25 0.67
CA GLY A 7 1.32 13.30 -0.78
C GLY A 7 0.43 12.30 -1.54
N ILE A 8 -0.13 12.77 -2.65
CA ILE A 8 -1.03 12.05 -3.54
C ILE A 8 -0.20 11.09 -4.40
N VAL A 9 -0.52 9.79 -4.34
CA VAL A 9 -0.16 8.82 -5.38
C VAL A 9 -1.24 8.90 -6.46
N LEU A 10 -0.83 9.07 -7.72
CA LEU A 10 -1.69 9.10 -8.90
C LEU A 10 -2.58 7.86 -8.96
N ILE A 11 -3.84 8.00 -8.54
CA ILE A 11 -4.90 7.06 -8.86
C ILE A 11 -5.54 7.58 -10.15
N ARG A 12 -5.65 6.75 -11.18
CA ARG A 12 -6.48 7.11 -12.35
C ARG A 12 -7.88 7.42 -11.82
N PRO A 13 -8.48 8.56 -12.15
CA PRO A 13 -9.65 9.10 -11.44
C PRO A 13 -10.92 8.24 -11.43
N ASN A 14 -10.95 7.09 -12.14
CA ASN A 14 -12.11 6.21 -12.28
C ASN A 14 -11.89 4.77 -11.74
N GLU A 15 -10.85 4.51 -10.94
CA GLU A 15 -10.55 3.14 -10.45
C GLU A 15 -10.54 3.08 -8.91
N ILE A 16 -11.38 2.22 -8.32
CA ILE A 16 -11.52 2.08 -6.85
C ILE A 16 -10.32 1.30 -6.30
N LEU A 17 -9.61 1.91 -5.34
CA LEU A 17 -8.42 1.36 -4.67
C LEU A 17 -8.69 1.16 -3.17
N VAL A 18 -8.61 -0.07 -2.69
CA VAL A 18 -8.63 -0.35 -1.24
C VAL A 18 -7.21 -0.30 -0.68
N ARG A 19 -7.02 0.34 0.47
CA ARG A 19 -5.71 0.48 1.11
C ARG A 19 -5.75 0.25 2.60
N LYS A 20 -4.73 -0.44 3.09
CA LYS A 20 -4.41 -0.48 4.52
C LYS A 20 -3.88 0.89 4.94
N HIS A 21 -4.65 1.65 5.72
CA HIS A 21 -4.29 3.04 6.07
C HIS A 21 -3.18 3.12 7.11
N ARG A 22 -3.14 2.18 8.07
CA ARG A 22 -2.08 2.01 9.06
C ARG A 22 -1.84 0.53 9.33
N VAL A 23 -0.61 0.20 9.74
CA VAL A 23 -0.26 -1.14 10.20
C VAL A 23 -0.90 -1.41 11.56
N ASP A 24 -1.93 -2.25 11.59
CA ASP A 24 -2.37 -2.89 12.82
C ASP A 24 -1.37 -4.00 13.18
N ARG A 25 -0.70 -3.90 14.32
CA ARG A 25 0.27 -4.88 14.79
C ARG A 25 -0.38 -6.10 15.45
N LYS A 26 -1.68 -6.04 15.75
CA LYS A 26 -2.43 -7.14 16.35
C LYS A 26 -3.01 -8.09 15.30
N VAL A 27 -3.15 -7.62 14.06
CA VAL A 27 -3.72 -8.40 12.96
C VAL A 27 -2.59 -8.80 12.01
N PRO A 28 -2.34 -10.11 11.82
CA PRO A 28 -1.40 -10.59 10.82
C PRO A 28 -1.73 -10.04 9.43
N ILE A 29 -0.70 -9.63 8.68
CA ILE A 29 -0.85 -8.98 7.38
C ILE A 29 -1.55 -9.88 6.36
N GLU A 30 -1.39 -11.19 6.50
CA GLU A 30 -2.03 -12.23 5.71
C GLU A 30 -3.55 -12.15 5.76
N ILE A 31 -4.11 -11.86 6.94
CA ILE A 31 -5.57 -11.77 7.10
C ILE A 31 -6.08 -10.55 6.33
N THR A 32 -5.48 -9.39 6.57
CA THR A 32 -5.87 -8.14 5.89
C THR A 32 -5.75 -8.26 4.38
N MET A 33 -4.63 -8.80 3.89
CA MET A 33 -4.40 -8.95 2.45
C MET A 33 -5.41 -9.92 1.84
N ARG A 34 -5.70 -11.07 2.48
CA ARG A 34 -6.71 -12.02 1.97
C ARG A 34 -8.09 -11.39 1.84
N GLU A 35 -8.53 -10.60 2.81
CA GLU A 35 -9.80 -9.88 2.70
C GLU A 35 -9.77 -8.82 1.58
N MET A 36 -8.66 -8.11 1.40
CA MET A 36 -8.51 -7.19 0.27
C MET A 36 -8.58 -7.91 -1.09
N LYS A 37 -8.04 -9.12 -1.21
CA LYS A 37 -8.17 -9.94 -2.44
C LYS A 37 -9.62 -10.33 -2.71
N LYS A 38 -10.38 -10.74 -1.70
CA LYS A 38 -11.81 -11.05 -1.90
C LYS A 38 -12.57 -9.87 -2.51
N LEU A 39 -12.29 -8.64 -2.05
CA LEU A 39 -12.91 -7.44 -2.63
C LEU A 39 -12.52 -7.23 -4.10
N VAL A 40 -11.31 -7.61 -4.50
CA VAL A 40 -10.86 -7.57 -5.90
C VAL A 40 -11.56 -8.66 -6.71
N ASP A 41 -11.60 -9.89 -6.20
CA ASP A 41 -12.23 -11.05 -6.85
C ASP A 41 -13.75 -10.84 -7.02
N GLU A 42 -14.41 -10.19 -6.06
CA GLU A 42 -15.83 -9.80 -6.11
C GLU A 42 -16.10 -8.63 -7.07
N GLY A 43 -15.05 -7.97 -7.60
CA GLY A 43 -15.17 -6.80 -8.46
C GLY A 43 -15.57 -5.51 -7.73
N ASN A 44 -15.62 -5.54 -6.40
CA ASN A 44 -15.96 -4.38 -5.56
C ASN A 44 -14.88 -3.29 -5.63
N VAL A 45 -13.62 -3.69 -5.80
CA VAL A 45 -12.49 -2.80 -6.01
C VAL A 45 -11.63 -3.33 -7.15
N LYS A 46 -10.93 -2.45 -7.85
CA LYS A 46 -10.13 -2.86 -9.01
C LYS A 46 -8.69 -3.20 -8.63
N TYR A 47 -8.18 -2.56 -7.59
CA TYR A 47 -6.79 -2.71 -7.17
C TYR A 47 -6.65 -2.65 -5.65
N SER A 48 -5.53 -3.21 -5.17
CA SER A 48 -5.08 -3.13 -3.79
C SER A 48 -3.87 -2.19 -3.66
N GLY A 49 -3.69 -1.60 -2.48
CA GLY A 49 -2.54 -0.75 -2.18
C GLY A 49 -2.15 -0.72 -0.70
N LEU A 50 -0.92 -0.31 -0.42
CA LEU A 50 -0.39 -0.15 0.93
C LEU A 50 -0.17 1.33 1.28
N SER A 51 -0.08 1.60 2.58
CA SER A 51 0.21 2.94 3.10
C SER A 51 1.15 2.84 4.29
N GLU A 52 2.24 3.59 4.27
CA GLU A 52 3.19 3.72 5.39
C GLU A 52 3.74 2.37 5.90
N ASP A 53 3.91 1.40 4.99
CA ASP A 53 4.41 0.06 5.31
C ASP A 53 5.93 -0.04 5.12
N SER A 54 6.57 -0.94 5.87
CA SER A 54 8.02 -1.18 5.77
C SER A 54 8.36 -2.06 4.56
N ALA A 55 9.62 -2.05 4.12
CA ALA A 55 10.08 -2.90 3.01
C ALA A 55 9.79 -4.40 3.24
N VAL A 56 9.91 -4.85 4.50
CA VAL A 56 9.55 -6.23 4.88
C VAL A 56 8.04 -6.47 4.74
N GLY A 57 7.21 -5.54 5.24
CA GLY A 57 5.76 -5.62 5.12
C GLY A 57 5.29 -5.62 3.67
N ILE A 58 5.91 -4.83 2.79
CA ILE A 58 5.62 -4.82 1.35
C ILE A 58 5.86 -6.20 0.74
N ARG A 59 7.04 -6.80 1.00
CA ARG A 59 7.38 -8.11 0.47
C ARG A 59 6.43 -9.20 0.96
N GLN A 60 6.11 -9.18 2.26
CA GLN A 60 5.15 -10.11 2.85
C GLN A 60 3.76 -9.96 2.23
N ALA A 61 3.26 -8.73 2.14
CA ALA A 61 1.98 -8.41 1.53
C ALA A 61 1.90 -8.88 0.08
N HIS A 62 2.95 -8.63 -0.70
CA HIS A 62 3.04 -9.00 -2.10
C HIS A 62 3.10 -10.52 -2.30
N ALA A 63 3.80 -11.24 -1.42
CA ALA A 63 3.91 -12.69 -1.49
C ALA A 63 2.60 -13.45 -1.21
N ILE A 64 1.62 -12.81 -0.57
CA ILE A 64 0.33 -13.44 -0.25
C ILE A 64 -0.55 -13.58 -1.51
N HIS A 65 -0.45 -12.65 -2.45
CA HIS A 65 -1.26 -12.61 -3.69
C HIS A 65 -0.38 -12.30 -4.91
N PRO A 66 0.42 -13.27 -5.39
CA PRO A 66 1.33 -13.03 -6.51
C PRO A 66 0.61 -12.75 -7.83
N GLU A 67 -0.61 -13.27 -8.02
CA GLU A 67 -1.45 -13.02 -9.19
C GLU A 67 -2.07 -11.60 -9.22
N ASP A 68 -2.25 -10.96 -8.05
CA ASP A 68 -2.85 -9.62 -7.92
C ASP A 68 -1.86 -8.66 -7.26
N PRO A 69 -0.93 -8.07 -8.05
CA PRO A 69 0.13 -7.24 -7.52
C PRO A 69 -0.43 -5.98 -6.84
N ILE A 70 0.18 -5.64 -5.70
CA ILE A 70 -0.04 -4.37 -5.00
C ILE A 70 0.24 -3.23 -5.96
N SER A 71 -0.81 -2.48 -6.30
CA SER A 71 -0.76 -1.53 -7.41
C SER A 71 -0.26 -0.15 -7.00
N ALA A 72 -0.26 0.15 -5.70
CA ALA A 72 0.18 1.45 -5.19
C ALA A 72 0.75 1.36 -3.76
N MET A 73 1.82 2.11 -3.51
CA MET A 73 2.35 2.41 -2.18
C MET A 73 2.22 3.90 -1.89
N ARG A 74 1.54 4.27 -0.82
CA ARG A 74 1.47 5.65 -0.31
C ARG A 74 2.43 5.80 0.86
N ILE A 75 3.36 6.72 0.74
CA ILE A 75 4.33 7.02 1.79
C ILE A 75 4.71 8.50 1.73
N GLU A 76 5.11 9.07 2.86
CA GLU A 76 5.65 10.43 2.86
C GLU A 76 6.91 10.52 1.97
N TYR A 77 6.87 11.46 1.01
CA TYR A 77 8.00 11.75 0.15
C TYR A 77 8.03 13.25 -0.16
N SER A 78 9.15 13.90 0.17
CA SER A 78 9.35 15.32 -0.11
C SER A 78 10.85 15.62 -0.22
N VAL A 79 11.20 16.90 -0.47
CA VAL A 79 12.60 17.35 -0.43
C VAL A 79 13.21 17.13 0.96
N TRP A 80 12.39 17.17 2.01
CA TRP A 80 12.80 17.01 3.42
C TRP A 80 12.66 15.58 3.95
N ALA A 81 11.84 14.74 3.30
CA ALA A 81 11.60 13.34 3.67
C ALA A 81 12.03 12.41 2.52
N ARG A 82 13.29 11.95 2.58
CA ARG A 82 13.96 11.19 1.50
C ARG A 82 14.35 9.76 1.90
N ASP A 83 14.09 9.32 3.13
CA ASP A 83 14.52 8.01 3.64
C ASP A 83 13.97 6.82 2.85
N VAL A 84 12.82 7.01 2.18
CA VAL A 84 12.19 6.02 1.31
C VAL A 84 13.09 5.56 0.15
N HIS A 85 14.12 6.33 -0.24
CA HIS A 85 15.09 5.94 -1.27
C HIS A 85 15.98 4.77 -0.86
N LYS A 86 16.20 4.58 0.45
CA LYS A 86 17.09 3.53 0.95
C LYS A 86 16.50 2.14 0.76
N GLU A 87 15.21 1.99 1.05
CA GLU A 87 14.59 0.66 1.12
C GLU A 87 13.23 0.56 0.42
N ILE A 88 12.37 1.59 0.52
CA ILE A 88 10.98 1.49 0.06
C ILE A 88 10.91 1.59 -1.48
N ILE A 89 11.51 2.62 -2.08
CA ILE A 89 11.52 2.79 -3.54
C ILE A 89 12.17 1.60 -4.25
N PRO A 90 13.34 1.08 -3.81
CA PRO A 90 13.91 -0.14 -4.38
C PRO A 90 13.00 -1.36 -4.25
N THR A 91 12.21 -1.48 -3.17
CA THR A 91 11.30 -2.61 -2.96
C THR A 91 10.06 -2.55 -3.86
N CYS A 92 9.64 -1.34 -4.27
CA CYS A 92 8.47 -1.15 -5.13
C CYS A 92 8.79 -1.15 -6.65
N ARG A 93 10.05 -1.37 -7.03
CA ARG A 93 10.49 -1.48 -8.44
C ARG A 93 10.56 -2.92 -8.87
#